data_AF-A0AAU9JH64-F1
#
_entry.id   AF-A0AAU9JH64-F1
#
_cell.length_a   1.000
_cell.length_b   1.000
_cell.length_c   1.000
_cell.angle_alpha   90.00
_cell.angle_beta   90.00
_cell.angle_gamma   90.00
#
_symmetry.space_group_name_H-M   'P 1'
#
loop_
_entity.id
_entity.type
_entity.pdbx_description
1 polymer ?
#
loop_
_entity_poly.entity_id
_entity_poly.type
_entity_poly.pdbx_seq_one_letter_code
_entity_poly.pdbx_strand_id
1 'polypeptide(L)'
;MFSRHEDFLLALCPLTISFYLKLGSHIDCGFGVEKPMDRKQLSQFLLHSAEAENISRWSYQNSHPIPIQFNYSCFHSSRTCNFYLFDGLKSQNYERGISMFECFGSPVSAEISKIIRRAKGEEVNCIIEIDQDSVISMAMQVHEHENSLAIAKELDTELDQKKWVKFQKLLQPKWLLLELNREGFRLIHLSSIT
;
A
#
# COMPACT_ATOMS: atom_id res chain seq x y z
N MET A 1 16.90 16.57 6.65
CA MET A 1 16.36 15.34 6.03
C MET A 1 15.81 15.63 4.64
N PHE A 2 14.97 16.67 4.49
CA PHE A 2 14.43 17.16 3.20
C PHE A 2 15.49 17.49 2.13
N SER A 3 16.57 18.16 2.53
CA SER A 3 17.66 18.55 1.63
C SER A 3 18.40 17.40 0.94
N ARG A 4 18.26 16.15 1.43
CA ARG A 4 18.87 14.97 0.78
C ARG A 4 18.03 14.39 -0.35
N HIS A 5 16.76 14.78 -0.47
CA HIS A 5 15.83 14.23 -1.46
C HIS A 5 15.26 15.30 -2.39
N GLU A 6 15.59 16.57 -2.16
CA GLU A 6 15.15 17.71 -2.96
C GLU A 6 15.51 17.55 -4.45
N ASP A 7 16.75 17.20 -4.77
CA ASP A 7 17.18 17.00 -6.17
C ASP A 7 16.38 15.90 -6.87
N PHE A 8 16.11 14.79 -6.17
CA PHE A 8 15.30 13.70 -6.70
C PHE A 8 13.85 14.18 -6.96
N LEU A 9 13.26 14.90 -6.00
CA LEU A 9 11.89 15.41 -6.11
C LEU A 9 11.72 16.44 -7.21
N LEU A 10 12.68 17.36 -7.34
CA LEU A 10 12.71 18.33 -8.42
C LEU A 10 12.88 17.65 -9.78
N ALA A 11 13.71 16.60 -9.85
CA ALA A 11 13.90 15.81 -11.07
C ALA A 11 12.63 15.04 -11.49
N LEU A 12 11.69 14.82 -10.57
CA LEU A 12 10.49 14.07 -10.86
C LEU A 12 9.46 14.87 -11.65
N CYS A 13 9.46 16.21 -11.77
CA CYS A 13 8.40 16.95 -12.51
C CYS A 13 6.99 16.35 -12.26
N PRO A 14 6.49 16.40 -11.02
CA PRO A 14 5.34 15.62 -10.59
C PRO A 14 4.02 16.05 -11.24
N LEU A 15 3.08 15.11 -11.38
CA LEU A 15 1.73 15.43 -11.85
C LEU A 15 0.92 16.09 -10.73
N THR A 16 0.99 15.49 -9.54
CA THR A 16 0.31 15.97 -8.34
C THR A 16 1.28 15.97 -7.18
N ILE A 17 1.21 17.01 -6.35
CA ILE A 17 1.85 17.06 -5.04
C ILE A 17 0.73 17.03 -4.01
N SER A 18 0.85 16.17 -3.01
CA SER A 18 -0.08 16.07 -1.90
C SER A 18 0.63 16.33 -0.57
N PHE A 19 -0.12 16.77 0.43
CA PHE A 19 0.32 16.79 1.81
C PHE A 19 -0.55 15.80 2.56
N TYR A 20 0.06 14.88 3.31
CA TYR A 20 -0.69 13.88 4.05
C TYR A 20 -0.50 14.07 5.55
N LEU A 21 -1.53 13.64 6.29
CA LEU A 21 -1.54 13.54 7.73
C LEU A 21 -2.07 12.15 8.10
N LYS A 22 -1.22 11.33 8.72
CA LYS A 22 -1.57 10.02 9.27
C LYS A 22 -1.82 10.18 10.76
N LEU A 23 -3.04 9.86 11.19
CA LEU A 23 -3.47 9.89 12.58
C LEU A 23 -3.67 8.46 13.07
N GLY A 24 -3.10 8.11 14.22
CA GLY A 24 -3.17 6.75 14.78
C GLY A 24 -2.32 6.61 16.04
N SER A 25 -1.89 5.38 16.34
CA SER A 25 -0.92 5.09 17.41
C SER A 25 0.41 5.84 17.22
N HIS A 26 0.76 6.09 15.96
CA HIS A 26 1.84 6.98 15.55
C HIS A 26 1.28 8.09 14.67
N ILE A 27 1.61 9.33 15.02
CA ILE A 27 1.28 10.51 14.22
C ILE A 27 2.40 10.69 13.21
N ASP A 28 2.04 10.85 11.95
CA ASP A 28 2.99 11.18 10.88
C ASP A 28 2.39 12.23 9.94
N CYS A 29 3.23 13.08 9.37
CA CYS A 29 2.83 13.96 8.29
C CYS A 29 3.98 14.11 7.31
N GLY A 30 3.64 14.51 6.10
CA GLY A 30 4.61 14.53 5.03
C GLY A 30 4.08 15.09 3.75
N PHE A 31 4.91 14.97 2.73
CA PHE A 31 4.54 15.30 1.37
C PHE A 31 4.52 14.03 0.53
N GLY A 32 3.54 13.98 -0.35
CA GLY A 32 3.35 12.95 -1.34
C GLY A 32 3.52 13.53 -2.73
N VAL A 33 3.94 12.68 -3.64
CA VAL A 33 4.06 13.03 -5.04
C VAL A 33 3.51 11.87 -5.86
N GLU A 34 2.69 12.21 -6.83
CA GLU A 34 2.08 11.28 -7.77
C GLU A 34 2.72 11.43 -9.14
N LYS A 35 3.41 10.37 -9.56
CA LYS A 35 4.01 10.24 -10.88
C LYS A 35 4.43 8.77 -11.14
N PRO A 36 4.05 8.20 -12.30
CA PRO A 36 4.65 6.97 -12.81
C PRO A 36 6.16 7.09 -12.99
N MET A 37 6.93 6.23 -12.33
CA MET A 37 8.39 6.21 -12.39
C MET A 37 8.92 5.14 -13.34
N ASP A 38 10.07 5.43 -13.95
CA ASP A 38 10.88 4.40 -14.61
C ASP A 38 11.78 3.64 -13.61
N ARG A 39 12.48 2.61 -14.10
CA ARG A 39 13.37 1.78 -13.28
C ARG A 39 14.53 2.56 -12.66
N LYS A 40 15.04 3.58 -13.34
CA LYS A 40 16.17 4.39 -12.87
C LYS A 40 15.72 5.27 -11.70
N GLN A 41 14.54 5.87 -11.80
CA GLN A 41 13.93 6.67 -10.75
C GLN A 41 13.61 5.82 -9.51
N LEU A 42 13.05 4.61 -9.70
CA LEU A 42 12.84 3.67 -8.60
C LEU A 42 14.17 3.28 -7.91
N SER A 43 15.22 3.01 -8.69
CA SER A 43 16.54 2.69 -8.14
C SER A 43 17.13 3.86 -7.34
N GLN A 44 16.93 5.10 -7.78
CA GLN A 44 17.34 6.30 -7.04
C GLN A 44 16.55 6.46 -5.74
N PHE A 45 15.24 6.18 -5.76
CA PHE A 45 14.41 6.20 -4.55
C PHE A 45 14.90 5.19 -3.50
N LEU A 46 15.34 4.01 -3.96
CA LEU A 46 15.82 2.90 -3.13
C LEU A 46 17.32 2.97 -2.78
N LEU A 47 18.07 3.97 -3.24
CA LEU A 47 19.55 4.03 -3.20
C LEU A 47 20.18 3.76 -1.81
N HIS A 48 19.44 4.03 -0.74
CA HIS A 48 19.90 3.88 0.65
C HIS A 48 19.14 2.84 1.45
N SER A 49 18.30 2.03 0.81
CA SER A 49 17.54 0.98 1.48
C SER A 49 18.27 -0.34 1.39
N ALA A 50 18.47 -1.01 2.53
CA ALA A 50 18.99 -2.38 2.56
C ALA A 50 18.11 -3.37 1.76
N GLU A 51 16.81 -3.07 1.64
CA GLU A 51 15.82 -3.91 0.95
C GLU A 51 15.73 -3.64 -0.56
N ALA A 52 16.58 -2.76 -1.11
CA ALA A 52 16.55 -2.38 -2.52
C ALA A 52 16.64 -3.57 -3.48
N GLU A 53 17.46 -4.58 -3.16
CA GLU A 53 17.61 -5.78 -3.98
C GLU A 53 16.34 -6.63 -3.97
N ASN A 54 15.75 -6.86 -2.80
CA ASN A 54 14.52 -7.66 -2.64
C ASN A 54 13.35 -7.00 -3.35
N ILE A 55 13.17 -5.68 -3.20
CA ILE A 55 12.13 -4.92 -3.89
C ILE A 55 12.32 -4.99 -5.40
N SER A 56 13.56 -4.87 -5.88
CA SER A 56 13.88 -4.95 -7.32
C SER A 56 13.62 -6.34 -7.88
N ARG A 57 13.96 -7.39 -7.12
CA ARG A 57 13.71 -8.79 -7.50
C ARG A 57 12.23 -9.11 -7.55
N TRP A 58 11.47 -8.72 -6.52
CA TRP A 58 10.01 -8.83 -6.51
C TRP A 58 9.38 -8.08 -7.70
N SER A 59 9.83 -6.85 -7.96
CA SER A 59 9.36 -6.06 -9.10
C SER A 59 9.58 -6.79 -10.43
N TYR A 60 10.77 -7.38 -10.63
CA TYR A 60 11.08 -8.14 -11.84
C TYR A 60 10.19 -9.38 -11.99
N GLN A 61 10.01 -10.15 -10.91
CA GLN A 61 9.19 -11.38 -10.91
C GLN A 61 7.70 -11.09 -11.18
N ASN A 62 7.24 -9.89 -10.85
CA ASN A 62 5.84 -9.47 -11.02
C ASN A 62 5.63 -8.56 -12.24
N SER A 63 6.45 -8.75 -13.29
CA SER A 63 6.34 -8.05 -14.58
C SER A 63 6.49 -6.53 -14.50
N HIS A 64 7.30 -6.03 -13.57
CA HIS A 64 7.57 -4.61 -13.36
C HIS A 64 6.32 -3.78 -13.04
N PRO A 65 5.74 -3.92 -11.83
CA PRO A 65 4.71 -3.00 -11.35
C PRO A 65 5.12 -1.55 -11.55
N ILE A 66 4.14 -0.68 -11.82
CA ILE A 66 4.39 0.73 -12.10
C ILE A 66 4.41 1.47 -10.76
N PRO A 67 5.54 2.05 -10.32
CA PRO A 67 5.56 2.90 -9.13
C PRO A 67 4.85 4.21 -9.49
N ILE A 68 3.74 4.53 -8.81
CA ILE A 68 2.85 5.65 -9.17
C ILE A 68 2.84 6.78 -8.15
N GLN A 69 3.18 6.50 -6.89
CA GLN A 69 3.13 7.50 -5.82
C GLN A 69 4.24 7.22 -4.81
N PHE A 70 4.79 8.29 -4.24
CA PHE A 70 5.75 8.18 -3.15
C PHE A 70 5.52 9.28 -2.13
N ASN A 71 5.66 8.90 -0.86
CA ASN A 71 5.45 9.78 0.27
C ASN A 71 6.70 9.81 1.13
N TYR A 72 6.98 10.97 1.71
CA TYR A 72 8.11 11.20 2.59
C TYR A 72 7.61 11.80 3.89
N SER A 73 7.99 11.17 4.99
CA SER A 73 7.70 11.71 6.32
C SER A 73 8.55 12.95 6.61
N CYS A 74 7.94 13.92 7.29
CA CYS A 74 8.62 15.07 7.87
C CYS A 74 9.28 14.75 9.23
N PHE A 75 8.86 13.69 9.90
CA PHE A 75 9.30 13.33 11.25
C PHE A 75 10.25 12.12 11.27
N HIS A 76 10.14 11.22 10.31
CA HIS A 76 10.84 9.95 10.24
C HIS A 76 11.68 9.85 8.96
N SER A 77 12.69 8.98 8.98
CA SER A 77 13.43 8.62 7.76
C SER A 77 12.63 7.73 6.81
N SER A 78 11.40 7.36 7.19
CA SER A 78 10.57 6.46 6.42
C SER A 78 10.08 7.13 5.14
N ARG A 79 9.96 6.30 4.11
CA ARG A 79 9.46 6.66 2.80
C ARG A 79 8.50 5.58 2.37
N THR A 80 7.48 5.98 1.64
CA THR A 80 6.47 5.06 1.11
C THR A 80 6.51 5.10 -0.40
N CYS A 81 6.40 3.94 -1.05
CA CYS A 81 6.22 3.82 -2.49
C CYS A 81 4.98 2.97 -2.78
N ASN A 82 4.10 3.46 -3.64
CA ASN A 82 2.92 2.78 -4.11
C ASN A 82 3.14 2.29 -5.54
N PHE A 83 2.80 1.04 -5.78
CA PHE A 83 2.96 0.30 -7.01
C PHE A 83 1.59 -0.09 -7.55
N TYR A 84 1.31 0.26 -8.79
CA TYR A 84 0.12 -0.16 -9.49
C TYR A 84 0.37 -1.47 -10.26
N LEU A 85 -0.48 -2.47 -10.01
CA LEU A 85 -0.50 -3.74 -10.72
C LEU A 85 -1.70 -3.79 -11.66
N PHE A 86 -1.44 -3.86 -12.96
CA PHE A 86 -2.48 -4.03 -13.97
C PHE A 86 -1.99 -4.89 -15.12
N ASP A 87 -2.51 -6.11 -15.22
CA ASP A 87 -2.23 -7.03 -16.32
C ASP A 87 -3.48 -7.50 -17.08
N GLY A 88 -4.57 -6.72 -16.99
CA GLY A 88 -5.85 -7.03 -17.63
C GLY A 88 -6.61 -8.26 -17.09
N LEU A 89 -5.94 -9.16 -16.36
CA LEU A 89 -6.51 -10.32 -15.70
C LEU A 89 -6.49 -10.15 -14.18
N LYS A 90 -7.68 -9.95 -13.61
CA LYS A 90 -7.86 -9.73 -12.17
C LYS A 90 -7.14 -10.77 -11.31
N SER A 91 -7.28 -12.07 -11.60
CA SER A 91 -6.65 -13.12 -10.78
C SER A 91 -5.13 -12.95 -10.68
N GLN A 92 -4.48 -12.58 -11.78
CA GLN A 92 -3.03 -12.36 -11.81
C GLN A 92 -2.63 -11.15 -10.98
N ASN A 93 -3.39 -10.06 -11.01
CA ASN A 93 -3.11 -8.88 -10.18
C ASN A 93 -3.14 -9.23 -8.68
N TYR A 94 -4.08 -10.09 -8.25
CA TYR A 94 -4.16 -10.52 -6.86
C TYR A 94 -3.01 -11.44 -6.46
N GLU A 95 -2.65 -12.42 -7.29
CA GLU A 95 -1.47 -13.27 -7.02
C GLU A 95 -0.20 -12.42 -6.90
N ARG A 96 -0.03 -11.42 -7.78
CA ARG A 96 1.12 -10.51 -7.72
C ARG A 96 1.14 -9.65 -6.47
N GLY A 97 -0.01 -9.17 -6.02
CA GLY A 97 -0.10 -8.43 -4.76
C GLY A 97 0.21 -9.29 -3.54
N ILE A 98 -0.30 -10.53 -3.53
CA ILE A 98 -0.05 -11.48 -2.43
C ILE A 98 1.42 -11.94 -2.41
N SER A 99 2.03 -12.16 -3.59
CA SER A 99 3.42 -12.62 -3.70
C SER A 99 4.43 -11.66 -3.06
N MET A 100 4.06 -10.37 -2.90
CA MET A 100 4.86 -9.41 -2.15
C MET A 100 5.13 -9.93 -0.74
N PHE A 101 4.09 -10.29 0.02
CA PHE A 101 4.25 -10.76 1.39
C PHE A 101 5.06 -12.07 1.47
N GLU A 102 4.87 -12.97 0.51
CA GLU A 102 5.65 -14.21 0.41
C GLU A 102 7.14 -13.94 0.13
N CYS A 103 7.45 -12.97 -0.73
CA CYS A 103 8.82 -12.58 -1.07
C CYS A 103 9.60 -12.07 0.16
N PHE A 104 8.91 -11.42 1.10
CA PHE A 104 9.46 -10.95 2.36
C PHE A 104 9.26 -11.95 3.52
N GLY A 105 9.00 -13.23 3.22
CA GLY A 105 9.00 -14.33 4.20
C GLY A 105 7.76 -14.38 5.11
N SER A 106 6.71 -13.64 4.78
CA SER A 106 5.47 -13.57 5.59
C SER A 106 4.26 -13.95 4.73
N PRO A 107 4.05 -15.24 4.43
CA PRO A 107 2.96 -15.66 3.55
C PRO A 107 1.58 -15.32 4.16
N VAL A 108 0.66 -14.90 3.31
CA VAL A 108 -0.73 -14.60 3.69
C VAL A 108 -1.48 -15.92 3.90
N SER A 109 -2.26 -16.03 4.99
CA SER A 109 -3.06 -17.23 5.23
C SER A 109 -4.13 -17.45 4.15
N ALA A 110 -4.58 -18.70 3.99
CA ALA A 110 -5.63 -19.03 3.02
C ALA A 110 -6.95 -18.31 3.33
N GLU A 111 -7.24 -18.08 4.61
CA GLU A 111 -8.40 -17.35 5.09
C GLU A 111 -8.33 -15.87 4.65
N ILE A 112 -7.22 -15.18 4.94
CA ILE A 112 -7.04 -13.77 4.57
C ILE A 112 -7.02 -13.62 3.04
N SER A 113 -6.37 -14.53 2.33
CA SER A 113 -6.36 -14.57 0.86
C SER A 113 -7.77 -14.75 0.27
N LYS A 114 -8.63 -15.57 0.88
CA LYS A 114 -10.04 -15.68 0.46
C LYS A 114 -10.80 -14.37 0.70
N ILE A 115 -10.54 -13.69 1.82
CA ILE A 115 -11.20 -12.43 2.17
C ILE A 115 -10.84 -11.33 1.16
N ILE A 116 -9.55 -11.11 0.89
CA ILE A 116 -9.10 -10.06 -0.04
C ILE A 116 -9.68 -10.31 -1.44
N ARG A 117 -9.74 -11.57 -1.91
CA ARG A 117 -10.30 -11.95 -3.22
C ARG A 117 -11.82 -11.74 -3.36
N ARG A 118 -12.56 -11.54 -2.27
CA ARG A 118 -13.98 -11.14 -2.34
C ARG A 118 -14.13 -9.73 -2.91
N ALA A 119 -13.11 -8.88 -2.80
CA ALA A 119 -13.12 -7.58 -3.45
C ALA A 119 -13.29 -7.76 -4.96
N LYS A 120 -14.18 -6.96 -5.56
CA LYS A 120 -14.50 -7.07 -6.99
C LYS A 120 -13.56 -6.28 -7.89
N GLY A 121 -12.74 -5.37 -7.33
CA GLY A 121 -11.84 -4.50 -8.09
C GLY A 121 -10.79 -5.28 -8.87
N GLU A 122 -10.53 -4.81 -10.09
CA GLU A 122 -9.45 -5.28 -10.96
C GLU A 122 -8.11 -4.61 -10.60
N GLU A 123 -8.20 -3.40 -10.05
CA GLU A 123 -7.07 -2.59 -9.61
C GLU A 123 -6.50 -3.11 -8.29
N VAL A 124 -5.20 -3.35 -8.30
CA VAL A 124 -4.43 -3.75 -7.10
C VAL A 124 -3.26 -2.79 -6.97
N ASN A 125 -3.18 -2.13 -5.82
CA ASN A 125 -2.06 -1.32 -5.41
C ASN A 125 -1.23 -2.08 -4.37
N CYS A 126 0.09 -1.99 -4.45
CA CYS A 126 1.01 -2.50 -3.44
C CYS A 126 1.79 -1.33 -2.87
N ILE A 127 1.80 -1.20 -1.56
CA ILE A 127 2.42 -0.09 -0.85
C ILE A 127 3.54 -0.68 -0.01
N ILE A 128 4.73 -0.12 -0.12
CA ILE A 128 5.88 -0.48 0.72
C ILE A 128 6.34 0.76 1.45
N GLU A 129 6.41 0.68 2.78
CA GLU A 129 7.05 1.66 3.64
C GLU A 129 8.43 1.13 4.05
N ILE A 130 9.47 1.92 3.80
CA ILE A 130 10.86 1.57 4.07
C ILE A 130 11.55 2.68 4.84
N ASP A 131 12.54 2.34 5.64
CA ASP A 131 13.59 3.27 6.07
C ASP A 131 14.94 2.87 5.45
N GLN A 132 16.04 3.34 6.05
CA GLN A 132 17.39 3.04 5.57
C GLN A 132 17.75 1.57 5.77
N ASP A 133 17.23 0.95 6.83
CA ASP A 133 17.71 -0.34 7.32
C ASP A 133 16.73 -1.47 7.01
N SER A 134 15.44 -1.18 6.82
CA SER A 134 14.40 -2.21 6.71
C SER A 134 13.11 -1.74 6.03
N VAL A 135 12.28 -2.73 5.65
CA VAL A 135 10.85 -2.51 5.36
C VAL A 135 10.10 -2.40 6.69
N ILE A 136 9.40 -1.30 6.87
CA ILE A 136 8.60 -0.99 8.07
C ILE A 136 7.20 -1.61 7.95
N SER A 137 6.60 -1.47 6.77
CA SER A 137 5.27 -1.99 6.48
C SER A 137 5.10 -2.32 5.00
N MET A 138 4.23 -3.27 4.72
CA MET A 138 3.79 -3.63 3.37
C MET A 138 2.28 -3.68 3.36
N ALA A 139 1.66 -3.25 2.27
CA ALA A 139 0.23 -3.36 2.15
C ALA A 139 -0.22 -3.63 0.71
N MET A 140 -1.30 -4.39 0.58
CA MET A 140 -2.02 -4.61 -0.67
C MET A 140 -3.37 -3.92 -0.54
N GLN A 141 -3.70 -3.04 -1.47
CA GLN A 141 -4.95 -2.30 -1.51
C GLN A 141 -5.73 -2.71 -2.76
N VAL A 142 -6.99 -3.07 -2.57
CA VAL A 142 -7.89 -3.50 -3.65
C VAL A 142 -9.20 -2.74 -3.60
N HIS A 143 -9.73 -2.38 -4.77
CA HIS A 143 -10.98 -1.66 -4.82
C HIS A 143 -12.16 -2.58 -4.46
N GLU A 144 -12.98 -2.17 -3.51
CA GLU A 144 -14.18 -2.87 -3.07
C GLU A 144 -15.42 -2.13 -3.57
N HIS A 145 -16.08 -2.69 -4.59
CA HIS A 145 -17.29 -2.10 -5.18
C HIS A 145 -18.56 -2.36 -4.37
N GLU A 146 -18.56 -3.36 -3.48
CA GLU A 146 -19.76 -3.78 -2.73
C GLU A 146 -19.46 -3.82 -1.23
N ASN A 147 -20.26 -3.11 -0.44
CA ASN A 147 -20.23 -3.03 1.02
C ASN A 147 -20.33 -4.42 1.68
N SER A 148 -19.24 -5.18 1.76
CA SER A 148 -19.34 -6.55 2.24
C SER A 148 -19.25 -6.62 3.77
N LEU A 149 -20.42 -6.71 4.41
CA LEU A 149 -20.56 -7.26 5.77
C LEU A 149 -19.90 -8.65 5.90
N ALA A 150 -19.57 -9.31 4.78
CA ALA A 150 -18.87 -10.58 4.72
C ALA A 150 -17.44 -10.50 5.29
N ILE A 151 -16.73 -9.38 5.18
CA ILE A 151 -15.40 -9.20 5.81
C ILE A 151 -15.57 -9.07 7.32
N ALA A 152 -16.59 -8.35 7.73
CA ALA A 152 -16.89 -8.08 9.12
C ALA A 152 -17.32 -9.33 9.92
N LYS A 153 -17.71 -10.43 9.23
CA LYS A 153 -17.98 -11.75 9.83
C LYS A 153 -16.73 -12.56 10.13
N GLU A 154 -15.58 -12.15 9.60
CA GLU A 154 -14.31 -12.86 9.72
C GLU A 154 -13.36 -12.12 10.71
N LEU A 155 -13.87 -11.10 11.41
CA LEU A 155 -13.14 -10.37 12.44
C LEU A 155 -13.20 -11.14 13.77
N ASP A 156 -12.08 -11.17 14.49
CA ASP A 156 -11.97 -11.81 15.82
C ASP A 156 -12.78 -11.09 16.92
N THR A 157 -13.32 -9.91 16.63
CA THR A 157 -14.10 -9.08 17.55
C THR A 157 -15.56 -8.97 17.12
N GLU A 158 -16.48 -8.99 18.09
CA GLU A 158 -17.91 -8.77 17.82
C GLU A 158 -18.15 -7.44 17.08
N LEU A 159 -18.79 -7.54 15.91
CA LEU A 159 -19.13 -6.40 15.09
C LEU A 159 -20.48 -5.80 15.52
N ASP A 160 -20.47 -4.53 15.94
CA ASP A 160 -21.69 -3.73 16.02
C ASP A 160 -22.17 -3.37 14.61
N GLN A 161 -23.05 -4.21 14.06
CA GLN A 161 -23.58 -4.05 12.71
C GLN A 161 -24.24 -2.68 12.47
N LYS A 162 -24.87 -2.08 13.48
CA LYS A 162 -25.54 -0.78 13.32
C LYS A 162 -24.50 0.33 13.18
N LYS A 163 -23.45 0.32 13.99
CA LYS A 163 -22.32 1.25 13.85
C LYS A 163 -21.59 1.05 12.54
N TRP A 164 -21.39 -0.20 12.13
CA TRP A 164 -20.73 -0.54 10.86
C TRP A 164 -21.50 -0.01 9.65
N VAL A 165 -22.81 -0.28 9.55
CA VAL A 165 -23.66 0.23 8.46
C VAL A 165 -23.69 1.76 8.47
N LYS A 166 -23.70 2.39 9.64
CA LYS A 166 -23.62 3.86 9.76
C LYS A 166 -22.27 4.39 9.26
N PHE A 167 -21.17 3.76 9.65
CA PHE A 167 -19.82 4.08 9.21
C PHE A 167 -19.69 3.95 7.68
N GLN A 168 -20.17 2.85 7.10
CA GLN A 168 -20.17 2.63 5.65
C GLN A 168 -20.97 3.69 4.90
N LYS A 169 -22.14 4.09 5.41
CA LYS A 169 -22.94 5.17 4.80
C LYS A 169 -22.24 6.53 4.84
N LEU A 170 -21.52 6.82 5.91
CA LEU A 170 -20.86 8.10 6.13
C LEU A 170 -19.56 8.24 5.33
N LEU A 171 -18.73 7.21 5.33
CA LEU A 171 -17.37 7.27 4.80
C LEU A 171 -17.21 6.57 3.45
N GLN A 172 -18.18 5.75 3.05
CA GLN A 172 -18.21 5.03 1.78
C GLN A 172 -16.84 4.41 1.43
N PRO A 173 -16.35 3.48 2.28
CA PRO A 173 -15.06 2.85 2.02
C PRO A 173 -15.06 2.20 0.65
N LYS A 174 -14.06 2.55 -0.16
CA LYS A 174 -13.89 2.09 -1.54
C LYS A 174 -12.74 1.11 -1.68
N TRP A 175 -11.91 1.00 -0.65
CA TRP A 175 -10.70 0.22 -0.69
C TRP A 175 -10.60 -0.69 0.53
N LEU A 176 -10.20 -1.93 0.27
CA LEU A 176 -9.80 -2.88 1.28
C LEU A 176 -8.28 -2.97 1.26
N LEU A 177 -7.66 -2.80 2.43
CA LEU A 177 -6.22 -2.83 2.63
C LEU A 177 -5.88 -4.06 3.48
N LEU A 178 -5.01 -4.91 2.97
CA LEU A 178 -4.29 -5.93 3.74
C LEU A 178 -2.91 -5.35 4.06
N GLU A 179 -2.64 -5.05 5.33
CA GLU A 179 -1.37 -4.49 5.81
C GLU A 179 -0.61 -5.54 6.62
N LEU A 180 0.71 -5.58 6.48
CA LEU A 180 1.64 -6.25 7.36
C LEU A 180 2.59 -5.20 7.94
N ASN A 181 2.65 -5.12 9.27
CA ASN A 181 3.57 -4.25 10.00
C ASN A 181 4.16 -5.01 11.21
N ARG A 182 4.86 -4.31 12.10
CA ARG A 182 5.48 -4.91 13.31
C ARG A 182 4.48 -5.60 14.25
N GLU A 183 3.21 -5.24 14.20
CA GLU A 183 2.13 -5.80 15.01
C GLU A 183 1.44 -7.00 14.32
N GLY A 184 1.87 -7.36 13.11
CA GLY A 184 1.33 -8.47 12.32
C GLY A 184 0.41 -8.03 11.18
N PHE A 185 -0.41 -8.97 10.69
CA PHE A 185 -1.36 -8.72 9.62
C PHE A 185 -2.60 -7.98 10.12
N ARG A 186 -3.10 -7.05 9.30
CA ARG A 186 -4.33 -6.30 9.55
C ARG A 186 -5.13 -6.12 8.27
N LEU A 187 -6.45 -6.22 8.39
CA LEU A 187 -7.40 -5.85 7.34
C LEU A 187 -8.06 -4.53 7.70
N ILE A 188 -7.98 -3.54 6.82
CA ILE A 188 -8.44 -2.17 7.05
C ILE A 188 -9.33 -1.74 5.89
N HIS A 189 -10.51 -1.17 6.17
CA HIS A 189 -11.32 -0.51 5.16
C HIS A 189 -10.96 0.99 5.10
N LEU A 190 -10.63 1.47 3.91
CA LEU A 190 -10.28 2.86 3.66
C LEU A 190 -11.41 3.56 2.89
N SER A 191 -11.83 4.72 3.42
CA SER A 191 -12.57 5.72 2.66
C SER A 191 -11.64 6.42 1.69
N SER A 192 -12.09 6.59 0.44
CA SER A 192 -11.40 7.52 -0.45
C SER A 192 -11.55 8.92 0.14
N ILE A 193 -10.47 9.47 0.71
CA ILE A 193 -10.36 10.91 0.86
C ILE A 193 -9.69 11.36 -0.43
N THR A 194 -10.52 11.90 -1.33
CA THR A 194 -10.09 12.67 -2.51
C THR A 194 -9.14 13.78 -2.11
#